data_AF-A0A431U345-F1
#
_entry.id   AF-A0A431U345-F1
#
_cell.length_a   1.000
_cell.length_b   1.000
_cell.length_c   1.000
_cell.angle_alpha   90.00
_cell.angle_beta   90.00
_cell.angle_gamma   90.00
#
_symmetry.space_group_name_H-M   'P 1'
#
loop_
_entity.id
_entity.type
_entity.pdbx_description
1 polymer ?
#
loop_
_entity_poly.entity_id
_entity_poly.type
_entity_poly.pdbx_seq_one_letter_code
_entity_poly.pdbx_strand_id
1 'polypeptide(L)'
;MNNRFAFGPRNYRLMFVGLGLLAAGFITMKLDGEQYGEGFLGLTLGPLLLAAGFVVEFFAIMAKSGDAPVAGQPTATPTATPGSPAAPVAPAAPTTPPTYQRR
;
A
#
# COMPACT_ATOMS: atom_id res chain seq x y z
N MET A 1 10.35 11.04 8.49
CA MET A 1 8.99 10.50 8.68
C MET A 1 8.48 10.06 7.32
N ASN A 2 8.51 8.75 7.05
CA ASN A 2 8.13 8.20 5.74
C ASN A 2 6.61 8.11 5.66
N ASN A 3 6.00 9.00 4.89
CA ASN A 3 4.56 9.09 4.76
C ASN A 3 4.05 7.97 3.82
N ARG A 4 3.77 6.79 4.38
CA ARG A 4 3.35 5.58 3.64
C ARG A 4 1.83 5.53 3.42
N PHE A 5 1.22 6.61 2.95
CA PHE A 5 -0.20 6.57 2.63
C PHE A 5 -0.42 5.85 1.29
N ALA A 6 -1.43 4.97 1.26
CA ALA A 6 -1.80 4.23 0.06
C ALA A 6 -2.32 5.13 -1.07
N PHE A 7 -2.78 6.34 -0.74
CA PHE A 7 -3.35 7.31 -1.68
C PHE A 7 -2.95 8.75 -1.33
N GLY A 8 -2.99 9.63 -2.35
CA GLY A 8 -2.71 11.05 -2.18
C GLY A 8 -3.80 11.81 -1.41
N PRO A 9 -3.51 13.02 -0.88
CA PRO A 9 -4.42 13.79 -0.02
C PRO A 9 -5.73 14.19 -0.71
N ARG A 10 -5.71 14.35 -2.04
CA ARG A 10 -6.92 14.61 -2.83
C ARG A 10 -7.84 13.39 -2.87
N ASN A 11 -7.27 12.19 -2.93
CA ASN A 11 -8.06 10.96 -2.96
C ASN A 11 -8.74 10.68 -1.63
N TYR A 12 -8.06 11.02 -0.53
CA TYR A 12 -8.60 10.90 0.80
C TYR A 12 -9.88 11.74 1.01
N ARG A 13 -9.97 12.91 0.34
CA ARG A 13 -11.20 13.73 0.37
C ARG A 13 -12.34 13.04 -0.37
N LEU A 14 -12.07 12.40 -1.50
CA LEU A 14 -13.09 11.67 -2.26
C LEU A 14 -13.64 10.46 -1.48
N MET A 15 -12.77 9.74 -0.76
CA MET A 15 -13.18 8.67 0.16
C MET A 15 -14.12 9.19 1.26
N PHE A 16 -13.80 10.35 1.84
CA PHE A 16 -14.67 10.99 2.83
C PHE A 16 -16.03 11.38 2.27
N VAL A 17 -16.08 11.83 1.01
CA VAL A 17 -17.34 12.13 0.32
C VAL A 17 -18.15 10.84 0.06
N GLY A 18 -17.50 9.76 -0.38
CA GLY A 18 -18.12 8.44 -0.56
C GLY A 18 -18.72 7.90 0.75
N LEU A 19 -17.95 8.00 1.84
CA LEU A 19 -18.41 7.66 3.18
C LEU A 19 -19.59 8.51 3.64
N GLY A 20 -19.58 9.81 3.34
CA GLY A 20 -20.69 10.71 3.62
C GLY A 20 -21.98 10.33 2.89
N LEU A 21 -21.88 9.92 1.62
CA LEU A 21 -23.01 9.43 0.83
C LEU A 21 -23.58 8.11 1.36
N LEU A 22 -22.72 7.17 1.74
CA LEU A 22 -23.14 5.93 2.39
C LEU A 22 -23.88 6.21 3.69
N ALA A 23 -23.29 7.04 4.56
CA ALA A 23 -23.92 7.45 5.81
C ALA A 23 -25.26 8.13 5.57
N ALA A 24 -25.34 9.05 4.60
CA ALA A 24 -26.58 9.70 4.23
C ALA A 24 -27.67 8.70 3.81
N GLY A 25 -27.36 7.70 2.96
CA GLY A 25 -28.36 6.70 2.56
C GLY A 25 -28.85 5.81 3.71
N PHE A 26 -27.96 5.41 4.63
CA PHE A 26 -28.37 4.71 5.86
C PHE A 26 -29.23 5.58 6.78
N ILE A 27 -28.87 6.86 6.92
CA ILE A 27 -29.64 7.84 7.69
C ILE A 27 -31.03 8.04 7.07
N THR A 28 -31.12 8.15 5.74
CA THR A 28 -32.40 8.26 5.02
C THR A 28 -33.31 7.07 5.31
N MET A 29 -32.79 5.83 5.26
CA MET A 29 -33.56 4.63 5.62
C MET A 29 -33.98 4.63 7.10
N LYS A 30 -33.16 5.19 8.00
CA LYS A 30 -33.46 5.25 9.43
C LYS A 30 -34.46 6.33 9.80
N LEU A 31 -34.54 7.42 9.03
CA LEU A 31 -35.53 8.48 9.20
C LEU A 31 -36.85 8.19 8.49
N ASP A 32 -36.89 7.21 7.58
CA ASP A 32 -38.12 6.81 6.92
C ASP A 32 -39.10 6.24 7.97
N GLY A 33 -40.14 7.02 8.28
CA GLY A 33 -41.11 6.72 9.34
C GLY A 33 -42.23 5.78 8.90
N GLU A 34 -42.20 5.32 7.65
CA GLU A 34 -43.17 4.37 7.11
C GLU A 34 -42.97 2.98 7.74
N GLN A 35 -44.06 2.32 8.13
CA GLN A 35 -44.00 0.94 8.62
C GLN A 35 -43.38 0.06 7.52
N TYR A 36 -42.27 -0.62 7.84
CA TYR A 36 -41.45 -1.43 6.92
C TYR A 36 -40.54 -0.68 5.93
N GLY A 37 -40.45 0.65 5.97
CA GLY A 37 -39.57 1.40 5.07
C GLY A 37 -40.00 1.31 3.60
N GLU A 38 -41.30 1.10 3.34
CA GLU A 38 -41.89 1.17 1.99
C GLU A 38 -42.01 2.62 1.49
N GLY A 39 -41.63 3.61 2.30
CA GLY A 39 -41.52 4.97 1.87
C GLY A 39 -40.54 5.08 0.71
N PHE A 40 -40.84 5.94 -0.26
CA PHE A 40 -39.97 6.21 -1.40
C PHE A 40 -38.53 6.59 -0.95
N LEU A 41 -38.43 7.28 0.20
CA LEU A 41 -37.15 7.61 0.82
C LEU A 41 -36.34 6.37 1.23
N GLY A 42 -36.97 5.37 1.86
CA GLY A 42 -36.31 4.13 2.27
C GLY A 42 -36.04 3.17 1.11
N LEU A 43 -37.02 2.97 0.21
CA LEU A 43 -36.96 1.92 -0.82
C LEU A 43 -36.24 2.34 -2.11
N THR A 44 -36.28 3.62 -2.47
CA THR A 44 -35.64 4.12 -3.70
C THR A 44 -34.49 5.08 -3.42
N LEU A 45 -34.72 6.09 -2.59
CA LEU A 45 -33.68 7.09 -2.31
C LEU A 45 -32.50 6.50 -1.53
N GLY A 46 -32.77 5.70 -0.49
CA GLY A 46 -31.76 5.02 0.32
C GLY A 46 -30.79 4.17 -0.52
N PRO A 47 -31.29 3.16 -1.29
CA PRO A 47 -30.44 2.32 -2.13
C PRO A 47 -29.72 3.11 -3.22
N LEU A 48 -30.34 4.16 -3.77
CA LEU A 48 -29.71 5.04 -4.76
C LEU A 48 -28.53 5.80 -4.17
N LEU A 49 -28.66 6.33 -2.95
CA LEU A 49 -27.57 7.00 -2.24
C LEU A 49 -26.44 6.01 -1.90
N LEU A 50 -26.78 4.80 -1.45
CA LEU A 50 -25.78 3.75 -1.20
C LEU A 50 -25.03 3.39 -2.48
N ALA A 51 -25.73 3.18 -3.59
CA ALA A 51 -25.13 2.89 -4.89
C ALA A 51 -24.20 4.02 -5.35
N ALA A 52 -24.65 5.28 -5.25
CA ALA A 52 -23.83 6.44 -5.57
C ALA A 52 -22.59 6.53 -4.68
N GLY A 53 -22.73 6.31 -3.36
CA GLY A 53 -21.62 6.28 -2.41
C GLY A 53 -20.58 5.21 -2.74
N PHE A 54 -21.04 3.98 -3.07
CA PHE A 54 -20.15 2.91 -3.53
C PHE A 54 -19.44 3.25 -4.84
N VAL A 55 -20.14 3.85 -5.81
CA VAL A 55 -19.52 4.27 -7.09
C VAL A 55 -18.45 5.34 -6.85
N VAL A 56 -18.71 6.30 -5.97
CA VAL A 56 -17.73 7.34 -5.60
C VAL A 56 -16.51 6.71 -4.92
N GLU A 57 -16.72 5.77 -4.01
CA GLU A 57 -15.63 5.05 -3.33
C GLU A 57 -14.78 4.25 -4.33
N PHE A 58 -15.45 3.53 -5.24
CA PHE A 58 -14.80 2.76 -6.29
C PHE A 58 -14.02 3.67 -7.25
N PHE A 59 -14.62 4.79 -7.64
CA PHE A 59 -13.98 5.80 -8.47
C PHE A 59 -12.79 6.42 -7.75
N ALA A 60 -12.89 6.70 -6.45
CA ALA A 60 -11.78 7.26 -5.69
C ALA A 60 -10.63 6.26 -5.54
N ILE A 61 -10.88 4.98 -5.33
CA ILE A 61 -9.79 3.98 -5.33
C ILE A 61 -9.14 3.89 -6.73
N MET A 62 -9.93 3.94 -7.79
CA MET A 62 -9.45 3.90 -9.18
C MET A 62 -8.79 5.22 -9.63
N ALA A 63 -9.21 6.35 -9.06
CA ALA A 63 -8.75 7.70 -9.40
C ALA A 63 -7.36 7.93 -8.80
N LYS A 64 -6.38 7.27 -9.41
CA LYS A 64 -4.98 7.59 -9.21
C LYS A 64 -4.71 8.98 -9.76
N SER A 65 -4.79 9.97 -8.88
CA SER A 65 -4.22 11.29 -9.14
C SER A 65 -2.73 11.07 -9.34
N GLY A 66 -2.25 11.32 -10.56
CA GLY A 66 -0.89 11.04 -10.97
C GLY A 66 0.15 11.63 -10.03
N ASP A 67 0.73 10.77 -9.21
CA ASP A 67 2.15 10.78 -8.87
C ASP A 67 2.55 9.31 -8.62
N ALA A 68 3.39 8.77 -9.49
CA ALA A 68 4.00 7.44 -9.38
C ALA A 68 5.35 7.58 -8.65
N PRO A 69 5.96 6.56 -8.02
CA PRO A 69 5.84 5.14 -8.33
C PRO A 69 5.62 4.23 -7.11
N VAL A 70 5.22 3.00 -7.40
CA VAL A 70 5.41 1.85 -6.52
C VAL A 70 6.92 1.60 -6.39
N ALA A 71 7.62 2.37 -5.55
CA ALA A 71 9.00 2.13 -5.16
C ALA A 71 8.99 1.57 -3.74
N GLY A 72 8.86 0.25 -3.69
CA GLY A 72 8.77 -0.48 -2.44
C GLY A 72 8.32 -1.93 -2.61
N GLN A 73 8.45 -2.51 -3.81
CA GLN A 73 8.81 -3.92 -3.82
C GLN A 73 10.19 -3.99 -3.16
N PRO A 74 10.37 -4.71 -2.05
CA PRO A 74 11.68 -5.24 -1.77
C PRO A 74 12.00 -6.13 -2.97
N THR A 75 12.79 -5.61 -3.91
CA THR A 75 13.66 -6.45 -4.71
C THR A 75 14.31 -7.37 -3.69
N ALA A 76 13.88 -8.64 -3.66
CA ALA A 76 14.63 -9.67 -2.99
C ALA A 76 15.95 -9.69 -3.75
N THR A 77 16.91 -8.90 -3.31
CA THR A 77 18.31 -9.13 -3.59
C THR A 77 18.60 -10.40 -2.80
N PRO A 78 18.75 -11.58 -3.42
CA PRO A 78 19.45 -12.64 -2.73
C PRO A 78 20.82 -12.05 -2.44
N THR A 79 21.08 -11.72 -1.18
CA THR A 79 22.42 -11.34 -0.72
C THR A 79 23.31 -12.53 -1.05
N ALA A 80 23.98 -12.45 -2.20
CA ALA A 80 25.06 -13.34 -2.56
C ALA A 80 26.12 -13.16 -1.48
N THR A 81 26.40 -14.25 -0.79
CA THR A 81 27.53 -14.47 0.12
C THR A 81 28.79 -13.76 -0.37
N PRO A 82 29.34 -12.79 0.37
CA PRO A 82 30.76 -12.48 0.31
C PRO A 82 31.41 -13.31 1.44
N GLY A 83 32.09 -14.43 1.22
CA GLY A 83 32.97 -14.67 0.08
C GLY A 83 34.22 -13.81 0.13
N SER A 84 34.68 -13.39 1.32
CA SER A 84 36.05 -12.87 1.50
C SER A 84 36.50 -12.97 2.97
N PRO A 85 37.49 -13.83 3.30
CA PRO A 85 38.02 -13.92 4.66
C PRO A 85 38.99 -12.77 4.92
N ALA A 86 38.60 -11.83 5.79
CA ALA A 86 39.54 -10.89 6.40
C ALA A 86 40.35 -11.64 7.47
N ALA A 87 41.54 -12.12 7.13
CA ALA A 87 42.53 -12.58 8.10
C ALA A 87 43.48 -11.41 8.44
N PRO A 88 43.54 -10.94 9.69
CA PRO A 88 44.60 -10.03 10.13
C PRO A 88 45.65 -10.84 10.90
N VAL A 89 46.87 -10.95 10.39
CA VAL A 89 48.12 -10.91 11.19
C VAL A 89 49.31 -10.64 10.28
N ALA A 90 50.11 -9.64 10.66
CA ALA A 90 51.39 -9.31 10.07
C ALA A 90 52.47 -10.40 10.36
N PRO A 91 53.58 -10.45 9.61
CA PRO A 91 54.45 -11.62 9.48
C PRO A 91 55.46 -11.74 10.62
N ALA A 92 55.55 -12.93 11.22
CA ALA A 92 56.63 -13.31 12.12
C ALA A 92 57.57 -14.33 11.44
N ALA A 93 58.86 -13.94 11.40
CA ALA A 93 60.08 -14.75 11.35
C ALA A 93 60.52 -15.45 10.03
N PRO A 94 61.86 -15.50 9.76
CA PRO A 94 62.45 -15.95 8.50
C PRO A 94 62.89 -17.41 8.54
N THR A 95 62.72 -18.16 7.44
CA THR A 95 63.46 -19.41 7.19
C THR A 95 63.76 -19.59 5.70
N THR A 96 65.01 -20.01 5.43
CA THR A 96 65.72 -20.20 4.16
C THR A 96 65.35 -21.53 3.45
N PRO A 97 65.84 -21.80 2.21
CA PRO A 97 65.12 -22.50 1.13
C PRO A 97 65.30 -24.04 1.13
N PRO A 98 64.63 -24.77 0.20
CA PRO A 98 65.42 -25.29 -0.93
C PRO A 98 64.74 -25.26 -2.31
N THR A 99 65.59 -24.93 -3.30
CA THR A 99 65.50 -25.13 -4.75
C THR A 99 64.96 -26.50 -5.18
N TYR A 100 64.05 -26.53 -6.16
CA TYR A 100 63.92 -27.67 -7.08
C TYR A 100 63.59 -27.21 -8.51
N GLN A 101 64.56 -27.35 -9.42
CA GLN A 101 64.38 -27.27 -10.87
C GLN A 101 63.79 -28.60 -11.36
N ARG A 102 62.62 -28.57 -12.01
CA ARG A 102 62.12 -29.70 -12.81
C ARG A 102 62.74 -29.60 -14.21
N ARG A 103 63.59 -30.56 -14.57
CA ARG A 103 63.78 -31.01 -15.95
C ARG A 103 63.02 -32.31 -16.14
#